data_AF-A0A7V6HJA1-F1
#
_entry.id   AF-A0A7V6HJA1-F1
#
_cell.length_a   1.000
_cell.length_b   1.000
_cell.length_c   1.000
_cell.angle_alpha   90.00
_cell.angle_beta   90.00
_cell.angle_gamma   90.00
#
_symmetry.space_group_name_H-M   'P 1'
#
loop_
_entity.id
_entity.type
_entity.pdbx_description
1 polymer ?
#
loop_
_entity_poly.entity_id
_entity_poly.type
_entity_poly.pdbx_seq_one_letter_code
_entity_poly.pdbx_strand_id
1 'polypeptide(L)'
;MSYHPTIWRTCRVLANERRLRCLEVVLRQPGQSVSEIAKQAAVPDDHASLCLRALQARGLISARRQSRWVHYFSSPDPLVPAAAHILAVVSRAILTEKWTTDRIIHNLTAYTHPRRLTVLYCLLTKGNLATPVLAQETHISRQALARHLNKLSERKMIVDKDAVWSLHPDRSFFSETFLQLIARHADL
;
A
#
# COMPACT_ATOMS: atom_id res chain seq x y z
N MET A 1 -13.43 13.28 -11.05
CA MET A 1 -12.01 13.25 -10.64
C MET A 1 -11.37 12.00 -11.19
N SER A 2 -10.42 12.16 -12.10
CA SER A 2 -9.82 11.10 -12.91
C SER A 2 -8.64 10.48 -12.17
N TYR A 3 -8.93 9.44 -11.38
CA TYR A 3 -7.95 8.81 -10.51
C TYR A 3 -6.92 7.97 -11.29
N HIS A 4 -5.76 8.57 -11.56
CA HIS A 4 -4.45 7.90 -11.75
C HIS A 4 -4.25 6.80 -10.68
N PRO A 5 -3.34 5.81 -10.83
CA PRO A 5 -3.24 4.67 -9.90
C PRO A 5 -3.14 5.09 -8.42
N THR A 6 -4.30 5.15 -7.77
CA THR A 6 -4.47 5.64 -6.40
C THR A 6 -3.70 4.77 -5.43
N ILE A 7 -3.18 5.38 -4.36
CA ILE A 7 -2.57 4.71 -3.19
C ILE A 7 -3.29 3.40 -2.88
N TRP A 8 -4.63 3.42 -2.81
CA TRP A 8 -5.41 2.22 -2.47
C TRP A 8 -5.33 1.07 -3.49
N ARG A 9 -5.23 1.38 -4.79
CA ARG A 9 -5.05 0.35 -5.85
C ARG A 9 -3.67 -0.28 -5.73
N THR A 10 -2.64 0.52 -5.49
CA THR A 10 -1.26 0.04 -5.30
C THR A 10 -1.15 -0.81 -4.03
N CYS A 11 -1.68 -0.33 -2.90
CA CYS A 11 -1.75 -1.11 -1.67
C CYS A 11 -2.54 -2.41 -1.86
N ARG A 12 -3.61 -2.41 -2.67
CA ARG A 12 -4.40 -3.62 -2.95
C ARG A 12 -3.64 -4.64 -3.79
N VAL A 13 -2.80 -4.18 -4.72
CA VAL A 13 -1.88 -5.06 -5.45
C VAL A 13 -0.86 -5.67 -4.47
N LEU A 14 -0.27 -4.84 -3.62
CA LEU A 14 0.75 -5.26 -2.65
C LEU A 14 0.21 -6.10 -1.48
N ALA A 15 -1.07 -5.96 -1.11
CA ALA A 15 -1.71 -6.78 -0.09
C ALA A 15 -2.02 -8.21 -0.60
N ASN A 16 -1.01 -8.86 -1.19
CA ASN A 16 -1.05 -10.21 -1.72
C ASN A 16 0.32 -10.86 -1.53
N GLU A 17 0.31 -12.03 -0.90
CA GLU A 17 1.52 -12.73 -0.46
C GLU A 17 2.46 -13.08 -1.62
N ARG A 18 1.94 -13.68 -2.70
CA ARG A 18 2.76 -14.08 -3.85
C ARG A 18 3.43 -12.87 -4.52
N ARG A 19 2.70 -11.75 -4.64
CA ARG A 19 3.25 -10.51 -5.21
C ARG A 19 4.33 -9.90 -4.31
N LEU A 20 4.16 -9.93 -3.00
CA LEU A 20 5.21 -9.48 -2.08
C LEU A 20 6.44 -10.37 -2.16
N ARG A 21 6.28 -11.69 -2.27
CA ARG A 21 7.41 -12.61 -2.48
C ARG A 21 8.15 -12.32 -3.78
N CYS A 22 7.45 -12.13 -4.89
CA CYS A 22 8.08 -11.71 -6.16
C CYS A 22 8.79 -10.36 -6.03
N LEU A 23 8.17 -9.38 -5.38
CA LEU A 23 8.77 -8.06 -5.16
C LEU A 23 10.04 -8.16 -4.30
N GLU A 24 10.01 -8.96 -3.23
CA GLU A 24 11.16 -9.20 -2.36
C GLU A 24 12.35 -9.77 -3.15
N VAL A 25 12.11 -10.74 -4.04
CA VAL A 25 13.18 -11.27 -4.91
C VAL A 25 13.76 -10.18 -5.80
N VAL A 26 12.92 -9.38 -6.47
CA VAL A 26 13.37 -8.27 -7.33
C VAL A 26 14.14 -7.21 -6.54
N LEU A 27 13.76 -6.96 -5.29
CA LEU A 27 14.44 -6.02 -4.40
C LEU A 27 15.81 -6.51 -3.95
N ARG A 28 15.94 -7.81 -3.64
CA ARG A 28 17.19 -8.41 -3.18
C ARG A 28 18.16 -8.70 -4.32
N GLN A 29 17.64 -9.10 -5.48
CA GLN A 29 18.41 -9.57 -6.64
C GLN A 29 17.82 -8.99 -7.93
N PRO A 30 18.03 -7.69 -8.20
CA PRO A 30 17.53 -7.07 -9.42
C PRO A 30 18.20 -7.67 -10.68
N GLY A 31 17.50 -7.60 -11.81
CA GLY A 31 18.00 -8.10 -13.09
C GLY A 31 17.66 -9.56 -13.38
N GLN A 32 16.76 -10.18 -12.62
CA GLN A 32 16.34 -11.56 -12.82
C GLN A 32 15.17 -11.70 -13.79
N SER A 33 15.12 -12.83 -14.49
CA SER A 33 14.04 -13.26 -15.36
C SER A 33 12.84 -13.81 -14.59
N VAL A 34 11.71 -13.99 -15.28
CA VAL A 34 10.48 -14.52 -14.68
C VAL A 34 10.71 -15.89 -14.00
N SER A 35 11.35 -16.84 -14.68
CA SER A 35 11.57 -18.19 -14.14
C SER A 35 12.53 -18.20 -12.96
N GLU A 36 13.55 -17.33 -12.95
CA GLU A 36 14.46 -17.17 -11.80
C GLU A 36 13.74 -16.59 -10.59
N ILE A 37 12.87 -15.60 -10.81
CA ILE A 37 12.03 -15.01 -9.76
C ILE A 37 11.02 -16.02 -9.23
N ALA A 38 10.35 -16.76 -10.13
CA ALA A 38 9.37 -17.79 -9.80
C ALA A 38 9.98 -18.85 -8.87
N LYS A 39 11.15 -19.38 -9.23
CA LYS A 39 11.90 -20.35 -8.44
C LYS A 39 12.23 -19.83 -7.04
N GLN A 40 12.74 -18.61 -6.92
CA GLN A 40 13.14 -18.04 -5.62
C GLN A 40 11.96 -17.62 -4.76
N ALA A 41 10.89 -17.12 -5.37
CA ALA A 41 9.66 -16.75 -4.66
C ALA A 41 8.84 -18.00 -4.25
N ALA A 42 9.21 -19.19 -4.73
CA ALA A 42 8.43 -20.42 -4.63
C ALA A 42 6.98 -20.21 -5.13
N VAL A 43 6.86 -19.68 -6.35
CA VAL A 43 5.59 -19.42 -7.05
C VAL A 43 5.69 -20.02 -8.46
N PRO A 44 4.63 -20.67 -9.00
CA PRO A 44 4.63 -21.14 -10.38
C PRO A 44 4.88 -20.02 -11.40
N ASP A 45 5.56 -20.33 -12.51
CA ASP A 45 6.01 -19.35 -13.52
C ASP A 45 4.86 -18.49 -14.09
N ASP A 46 3.70 -19.09 -14.36
CA ASP A 46 2.51 -18.41 -14.86
C ASP A 46 1.97 -17.40 -13.84
N HIS A 47 1.93 -17.77 -12.56
CA HIS A 47 1.59 -16.91 -11.45
C HIS A 47 2.64 -15.82 -11.21
N ALA A 48 3.93 -16.12 -11.34
CA ALA A 48 5.00 -15.14 -11.21
C ALA A 48 4.89 -14.06 -12.29
N SER A 49 4.63 -14.45 -13.55
CA SER A 49 4.36 -13.51 -14.65
C SER A 49 3.17 -12.58 -14.35
N LEU A 50 2.06 -13.12 -13.83
CA LEU A 50 0.91 -12.31 -13.41
C LEU A 50 1.24 -11.36 -12.25
N CYS A 51 2.02 -11.83 -11.28
CA CYS A 51 2.45 -11.01 -10.15
C CYS A 51 3.33 -9.84 -10.60
N LEU A 52 4.35 -10.11 -11.43
CA LEU A 52 5.27 -9.11 -11.95
C LEU A 52 4.56 -8.08 -12.82
N ARG A 53 3.63 -8.50 -13.69
CA ARG A 53 2.78 -7.57 -14.46
C ARG A 53 1.94 -6.68 -13.55
N ALA A 54 1.35 -7.23 -12.48
CA ALA A 54 0.55 -6.44 -11.55
C ALA A 54 1.40 -5.38 -10.80
N LEU A 55 2.63 -5.74 -10.40
CA LEU A 55 3.59 -4.82 -9.78
C LEU A 55 4.06 -3.74 -10.76
N GLN A 56 4.42 -4.11 -11.99
CA GLN A 56 4.83 -3.20 -13.05
C GLN A 56 3.70 -2.22 -13.40
N ALA A 57 2.45 -2.70 -13.50
CA ALA A 57 1.30 -1.85 -13.79
C ALA A 57 0.97 -0.84 -12.66
N ARG A 58 1.59 -0.96 -11.48
CA ARG A 58 1.55 0.03 -10.39
C ARG A 58 2.83 0.86 -10.29
N GLY A 59 3.72 0.76 -11.29
CA GLY A 59 4.97 1.51 -11.34
C GLY A 59 5.97 1.13 -10.25
N LEU A 60 5.91 -0.07 -9.68
CA LEU A 60 6.78 -0.48 -8.58
C LEU A 60 8.06 -1.18 -9.05
N ILE A 61 8.03 -1.74 -10.26
CA ILE A 61 9.16 -2.41 -10.90
C ILE A 61 9.17 -2.05 -12.39
N SER A 62 10.33 -2.15 -13.02
CA SER A 62 10.48 -2.03 -14.47
C SER A 62 10.93 -3.35 -15.09
N ALA A 63 10.57 -3.56 -16.35
CA ALA A 63 10.94 -4.71 -17.14
C ALA A 63 11.84 -4.26 -18.30
N ARG A 64 12.97 -4.94 -18.50
CA ARG A 64 13.90 -4.67 -19.60
C ARG A 64 14.10 -5.96 -20.40
N ARG A 65 13.87 -5.89 -21.71
CA ARG A 65 14.12 -7.03 -22.60
C ARG A 65 15.61 -7.09 -22.95
N GLN A 66 16.20 -8.26 -22.78
CA GLN A 66 17.57 -8.57 -23.20
C GLN A 66 17.53 -9.86 -24.02
N SER A 67 17.68 -9.72 -25.35
CA SER A 67 17.50 -10.82 -26.31
C SER A 67 16.09 -11.46 -26.18
N ARG A 68 16.01 -12.77 -25.89
CA ARG A 68 14.76 -13.51 -25.72
C ARG A 68 14.14 -13.39 -24.32
N TRP A 69 14.84 -12.82 -23.34
CA TRP A 69 14.41 -12.80 -21.94
C TRP A 69 13.98 -11.39 -21.49
N VAL A 70 13.15 -11.35 -20.46
CA VAL A 70 12.71 -10.11 -19.79
C VAL A 70 13.22 -10.13 -18.36
N HIS A 71 13.97 -9.09 -17.98
CA HIS A 71 14.61 -8.94 -16.68
C HIS A 71 13.95 -7.81 -15.89
N TYR A 72 13.74 -8.01 -14.59
CA TYR A 72 13.01 -7.08 -13.74
C TYR A 72 13.89 -6.34 -12.74
N PHE A 73 13.59 -5.05 -12.52
CA PHE A 73 14.34 -4.16 -11.64
C PHE A 73 13.39 -3.39 -10.72
N SER A 74 13.82 -3.11 -9.49
CA SER A 74 13.13 -2.25 -8.53
C SER A 74 13.31 -0.76 -8.87
N SER A 75 12.71 -0.35 -9.98
CA SER A 75 12.78 1.03 -10.47
C SER A 75 11.35 1.59 -10.54
N PRO A 76 11.01 2.58 -9.70
CA PRO A 76 9.67 3.13 -9.70
C PRO A 76 9.42 3.96 -10.96
N ASP A 77 8.23 3.85 -11.54
CA ASP A 77 7.82 4.62 -12.70
C ASP A 77 7.49 6.07 -12.30
N PRO A 78 8.22 7.09 -12.82
CA PRO A 78 7.96 8.49 -12.47
C PRO A 78 6.58 8.98 -12.92
N LEU A 79 5.92 8.30 -13.88
CA LEU A 79 4.58 8.63 -14.35
C LEU A 79 3.48 8.06 -13.45
N VAL A 80 3.82 7.24 -12.44
CA VAL A 80 2.87 6.73 -11.46
C VAL A 80 3.05 7.48 -10.14
N PRO A 81 2.15 8.43 -9.80
CA PRO A 81 2.22 9.16 -8.55
C PRO A 81 2.28 8.22 -7.34
N ALA A 82 3.02 8.63 -6.31
CA ALA A 82 3.27 7.87 -5.07
C ALA A 82 4.06 6.54 -5.23
N ALA A 83 4.31 6.02 -6.43
CA ALA A 83 4.98 4.72 -6.61
C ALA A 83 6.36 4.67 -5.97
N ALA A 84 7.18 5.73 -6.15
CA ALA A 84 8.51 5.81 -5.55
C ALA A 84 8.47 5.77 -4.01
N HIS A 85 7.55 6.50 -3.38
CA HIS A 85 7.41 6.53 -1.93
C HIS A 85 6.88 5.21 -1.38
N ILE A 86 5.90 4.60 -2.05
CA ILE A 86 5.34 3.29 -1.68
C ILE A 86 6.42 2.20 -1.81
N LEU A 87 7.18 2.21 -2.90
CA LEU A 87 8.29 1.29 -3.09
C LEU A 87 9.33 1.49 -1.98
N ALA A 88 9.73 2.73 -1.69
CA ALA A 88 10.71 3.02 -0.64
C ALA A 88 10.29 2.49 0.74
N VAL A 89 9.04 2.73 1.15
CA VAL A 89 8.56 2.30 2.47
C VAL A 89 8.39 0.78 2.57
N VAL A 90 7.95 0.13 1.51
CA VAL A 90 7.82 -1.34 1.45
C VAL A 90 9.21 -1.99 1.37
N SER A 91 10.13 -1.44 0.59
CA SER A 91 11.53 -1.90 0.53
C SER A 91 12.20 -1.80 1.88
N ARG A 92 12.03 -0.68 2.60
CA ARG A 92 12.53 -0.55 3.97
C ARG A 92 11.95 -1.61 4.90
N ALA A 93 10.63 -1.83 4.84
CA ALA A 93 9.97 -2.86 5.65
C ALA A 93 10.53 -4.26 5.38
N ILE A 94 10.80 -4.61 4.13
CA ILE A 94 11.32 -5.93 3.72
C ILE A 94 12.82 -6.08 4.01
N LEU A 95 13.64 -5.14 3.53
CA LEU A 95 15.10 -5.29 3.49
C LEU A 95 15.76 -4.86 4.81
N THR A 96 15.28 -3.79 5.43
CA THR A 96 15.90 -3.19 6.62
C THR A 96 15.25 -3.70 7.90
N GLU A 97 13.94 -3.53 8.01
CA GLU A 97 13.17 -3.86 9.22
C GLU A 97 12.80 -5.35 9.29
N LYS A 98 13.01 -6.10 8.19
CA LYS A 98 12.76 -7.54 8.08
C LYS A 98 11.35 -7.94 8.54
N TRP A 99 10.35 -7.13 8.20
CA TRP A 99 8.95 -7.44 8.50
C TRP A 99 8.52 -8.69 7.74
N THR A 100 7.72 -9.53 8.41
CA THR A 100 7.09 -10.67 7.75
C THR A 100 6.06 -10.20 6.72
N THR A 101 5.80 -11.04 5.71
CA THR A 101 4.78 -10.79 4.70
C THR A 101 3.42 -10.49 5.32
N ASP A 102 3.01 -11.25 6.34
CA ASP A 102 1.74 -11.04 7.04
C ASP A 102 1.67 -9.68 7.72
N ARG A 103 2.76 -9.24 8.35
CA ARG A 103 2.83 -7.92 8.98
C ARG A 103 2.70 -6.81 7.92
N ILE A 104 3.36 -6.94 6.78
CA ILE A 104 3.27 -5.98 5.68
C ILE A 104 1.84 -5.94 5.12
N ILE A 105 1.24 -7.10 4.84
CA ILE A 105 -0.15 -7.21 4.36
C ILE A 105 -1.12 -6.59 5.38
N HIS A 106 -1.00 -6.93 6.66
CA HIS A 106 -1.85 -6.39 7.72
C HIS A 106 -1.85 -4.87 7.69
N ASN A 107 -0.68 -4.24 7.63
CA ASN A 107 -0.56 -2.78 7.54
C ASN A 107 -1.10 -2.23 6.22
N LEU A 108 -0.76 -2.83 5.08
CA LEU A 108 -1.25 -2.39 3.77
C LEU A 108 -2.78 -2.42 3.67
N THR A 109 -3.45 -3.36 4.32
CA THR A 109 -4.92 -3.47 4.28
C THR A 109 -5.63 -2.25 4.87
N ALA A 110 -4.99 -1.44 5.71
CA ALA A 110 -5.53 -0.15 6.12
C ALA A 110 -5.80 0.78 4.92
N TYR A 111 -4.97 0.68 3.87
CA TYR A 111 -4.97 1.59 2.74
C TYR A 111 -5.66 1.04 1.49
N THR A 112 -6.12 -0.22 1.47
CA THR A 112 -6.67 -0.86 0.25
C THR A 112 -8.07 -0.39 -0.18
N HIS A 113 -8.65 0.62 0.47
CA HIS A 113 -10.01 1.09 0.18
C HIS A 113 -10.11 2.61 0.22
N PRO A 114 -10.72 3.27 -0.78
CA PRO A 114 -10.77 4.73 -0.89
C PRO A 114 -11.42 5.39 0.33
N ARG A 115 -12.55 4.86 0.81
CA ARG A 115 -13.23 5.41 2.01
C ARG A 115 -12.37 5.41 3.29
N ARG A 116 -11.42 4.46 3.44
CA ARG A 116 -10.50 4.48 4.58
C ARG A 116 -9.48 5.62 4.43
N LEU A 117 -9.01 5.87 3.21
CA LEU A 117 -8.16 7.04 2.94
C LEU A 117 -8.89 8.33 3.22
N THR A 118 -10.18 8.44 2.84
CA THR A 118 -11.03 9.60 3.16
C THR A 118 -11.14 9.83 4.68
N VAL A 119 -11.36 8.77 5.46
CA VAL A 119 -11.39 8.86 6.93
C VAL A 119 -10.04 9.35 7.48
N LEU A 120 -8.93 8.76 7.03
CA LEU A 120 -7.60 9.15 7.48
C LEU A 120 -7.26 10.59 7.10
N TYR A 121 -7.61 11.02 5.88
CA TYR A 121 -7.44 12.41 5.44
C TYR A 121 -8.24 13.37 6.31
N CYS A 122 -9.53 13.06 6.55
CA CYS A 122 -10.39 13.89 7.39
C CYS A 122 -9.82 14.08 8.81
N LEU A 123 -9.35 13.00 9.43
CA LEU A 123 -8.71 13.07 10.75
C LEU A 123 -7.37 13.80 10.72
N LEU A 124 -6.62 13.69 9.62
CA LEU A 124 -5.37 14.42 9.44
C LEU A 124 -5.58 15.93 9.33
N THR A 125 -6.65 16.37 8.64
CA THR A 125 -6.92 17.79 8.40
C THR A 125 -7.76 18.46 9.47
N LYS A 126 -8.69 17.73 10.09
CA LYS A 126 -9.66 18.27 11.06
C LYS A 126 -9.38 17.87 12.50
N GLY A 127 -8.39 17.01 12.72
CA GLY A 127 -8.05 16.51 14.04
C GLY A 127 -9.05 15.47 14.55
N ASN A 128 -9.32 15.53 15.85
CA ASN A 128 -10.11 14.53 16.56
C ASN A 128 -11.60 14.75 16.31
N LEU A 129 -12.33 13.72 15.88
CA LEU A 129 -13.74 13.85 15.48
C LEU A 129 -14.61 12.75 16.10
N ALA A 130 -15.80 13.14 16.57
CA ALA A 130 -16.84 12.19 16.96
C ALA A 130 -17.43 11.48 15.74
N THR A 131 -17.93 10.26 15.93
CA THR A 131 -18.49 9.42 14.84
C THR A 131 -19.56 10.13 13.98
N PRO A 132 -20.54 10.87 14.54
CA PRO A 132 -21.54 11.55 13.72
C PRO A 132 -20.95 12.64 12.82
N VAL A 133 -19.98 13.40 13.34
CA VAL A 133 -19.28 14.46 12.59
C VAL A 133 -18.44 13.82 11.49
N LEU A 134 -17.67 12.79 11.81
CA LEU A 134 -16.86 12.08 10.83
C LEU A 134 -17.70 11.45 9.70
N ALA A 135 -18.90 10.93 10.00
CA ALA A 135 -19.83 10.41 8.99
C ALA A 135 -20.35 11.51 8.05
N GLN A 136 -20.67 12.68 8.61
CA GLN A 136 -21.10 13.85 7.85
C GLN A 136 -19.98 14.33 6.93
N GLU A 137 -18.77 14.49 7.48
CA GLU A 137 -17.60 15.02 6.77
C GLU A 137 -17.11 14.10 5.64
N THR A 138 -17.20 12.80 5.84
CA THR A 138 -16.74 11.81 4.85
C THR A 138 -17.84 11.38 3.88
N HIS A 139 -19.09 11.79 4.12
CA HIS A 139 -20.29 11.30 3.41
C HIS A 139 -20.39 9.76 3.40
N ILE A 140 -19.92 9.10 4.46
CA ILE A 140 -20.02 7.65 4.63
C ILE A 140 -21.15 7.33 5.60
N SER A 141 -22.09 6.46 5.18
CA SER A 141 -23.14 5.97 6.08
C SER A 141 -22.56 5.42 7.39
N ARG A 142 -23.25 5.61 8.52
CA ARG A 142 -22.78 5.19 9.85
C ARG A 142 -22.35 3.72 9.91
N GLN A 143 -23.12 2.82 9.30
CA GLN A 143 -22.81 1.39 9.29
C GLN A 143 -21.53 1.07 8.48
N ALA A 144 -21.34 1.70 7.32
CA ALA A 144 -20.12 1.53 6.54
C ALA A 144 -18.91 2.17 7.23
N LEU A 145 -19.10 3.32 7.87
CA LEU A 145 -18.06 4.02 8.63
C LEU A 145 -17.58 3.16 9.79
N ALA A 146 -18.48 2.56 10.58
CA ALA A 146 -18.13 1.67 11.68
C ALA A 146 -17.20 0.51 11.22
N ARG A 147 -17.52 -0.13 10.07
CA ARG A 147 -16.65 -1.17 9.50
C ARG A 147 -15.27 -0.65 9.12
N HIS A 148 -15.18 0.58 8.61
CA HIS A 148 -13.91 1.21 8.26
C HIS A 148 -13.10 1.61 9.50
N LEU A 149 -13.74 2.14 10.53
CA LEU A 149 -13.12 2.52 11.80
C LEU A 149 -12.57 1.29 12.51
N ASN A 150 -13.34 0.21 12.63
CA ASN A 150 -12.88 -1.05 13.20
C ASN A 150 -11.64 -1.57 12.44
N LYS A 151 -11.70 -1.54 11.10
CA LYS A 151 -10.58 -1.98 10.26
C LYS A 151 -9.33 -1.11 10.49
N LEU A 152 -9.47 0.20 10.64
CA LEU A 152 -8.35 1.13 10.87
C LEU A 152 -7.79 1.01 12.29
N SER A 153 -8.65 0.84 13.29
CA SER A 153 -8.29 0.66 14.71
C SER A 153 -7.50 -0.62 14.93
N GLU A 154 -7.97 -1.76 14.40
CA GLU A 154 -7.26 -3.04 14.42
C GLU A 154 -5.86 -2.98 13.77
N ARG A 155 -5.59 -1.96 12.93
CA ARG A 155 -4.33 -1.76 12.21
C ARG A 155 -3.45 -0.71 12.89
N LYS A 156 -3.91 -0.17 14.04
CA LYS A 156 -3.28 0.91 14.80
C LYS A 156 -3.12 2.20 14.00
N MET A 157 -4.08 2.50 13.11
CA MET A 157 -4.08 3.76 12.35
C MET A 157 -4.82 4.87 13.07
N ILE A 158 -5.86 4.49 13.82
CA ILE A 158 -6.69 5.39 14.61
C ILE A 158 -6.93 4.78 15.99
N VAL A 159 -7.36 5.60 16.94
CA VAL A 159 -7.80 5.18 18.26
C VAL A 159 -9.14 5.83 18.59
N ASP A 160 -9.95 5.12 19.38
CA ASP A 160 -11.17 5.66 19.99
C ASP A 160 -10.84 6.08 21.42
N LYS A 161 -11.18 7.32 21.77
CA LYS A 161 -11.17 7.82 23.15
C LYS A 161 -12.52 8.47 23.39
N ASP A 162 -13.35 7.83 24.21
CA ASP A 162 -14.67 8.34 24.60
C ASP A 162 -15.55 8.73 23.39
N ALA A 163 -15.61 7.86 22.38
CA ALA A 163 -16.34 8.04 21.12
C ALA A 163 -15.79 9.15 20.19
N VAL A 164 -14.58 9.63 20.48
CA VAL A 164 -13.81 10.56 19.65
C VAL A 164 -12.66 9.81 18.98
N TRP A 165 -12.65 9.83 17.65
CA TRP A 165 -11.62 9.20 16.84
C TRP A 165 -10.47 10.16 16.58
N SER A 166 -9.26 9.65 16.72
CA SER A 166 -8.03 10.38 16.38
C SER A 166 -7.05 9.47 15.65
N LEU A 167 -6.07 10.05 14.96
CA LEU A 167 -4.93 9.29 14.45
C LEU A 167 -4.20 8.64 15.64
N HIS A 168 -3.74 7.41 15.46
CA HIS A 168 -2.97 6.73 16.50
C HIS A 168 -1.73 7.58 16.87
N PRO A 169 -1.38 7.75 18.16
CA PRO A 169 -0.22 8.55 18.56
C PRO A 169 1.10 7.89 18.15
N ASP A 170 1.23 6.58 18.40
CA ASP A 170 2.45 5.81 18.11
C ASP A 170 2.47 5.31 16.66
N ARG A 171 2.64 6.21 15.71
CA ARG A 171 2.67 5.86 14.28
C ARG A 171 4.02 5.31 13.90
N SER A 172 4.01 4.15 13.23
CA SER A 172 5.21 3.60 12.62
C SER A 172 5.67 4.44 11.43
N PHE A 173 6.94 4.29 11.02
CA PHE A 173 7.45 4.89 9.77
C PHE A 173 6.57 4.54 8.56
N PHE A 174 5.99 3.33 8.57
CA PHE A 174 5.12 2.83 7.52
C PHE A 174 3.83 3.66 7.47
N SER A 175 3.17 3.80 8.61
CA SER A 175 1.92 4.54 8.76
C SER A 175 2.10 6.02 8.43
N GLU A 176 3.18 6.61 8.93
CA GLU A 176 3.52 8.03 8.72
C GLU A 176 3.72 8.34 7.23
N THR A 177 4.46 7.47 6.51
CA THR A 177 4.67 7.65 5.06
C THR A 177 3.35 7.65 4.29
N PHE A 178 2.44 6.73 4.61
CA PHE A 178 1.14 6.69 3.94
C PHE A 178 0.25 7.89 4.29
N LEU A 179 0.29 8.40 5.51
CA LEU A 179 -0.43 9.63 5.87
C LEU A 179 0.10 10.84 5.11
N GLN A 180 1.43 10.98 4.97
CA GLN A 180 2.03 12.02 4.14
C GLN A 180 1.62 11.90 2.67
N LEU A 181 1.55 10.67 2.14
CA LEU A 181 1.06 10.43 0.79
C LEU A 181 -0.42 10.81 0.64
N ILE A 182 -1.26 10.48 1.63
CA ILE A 182 -2.67 10.87 1.63
C ILE A 182 -2.79 12.39 1.63
N ALA A 183 -2.02 13.11 2.46
CA ALA A 183 -2.02 14.56 2.51
C ALA A 183 -1.65 15.21 1.16
N ARG A 184 -0.67 14.64 0.44
CA ARG A 184 -0.17 15.18 -0.83
C ARG A 184 -1.05 14.86 -2.04
N HIS A 185 -1.93 13.88 -1.94
CA HIS A 185 -2.72 13.36 -3.06
C HIS A 185 -4.24 13.42 -2.80
N ALA A 186 -4.69 14.24 -1.85
CA ALA A 186 -6.10 14.40 -1.55
C ALA A 186 -6.87 15.21 -2.61
N ASP A 187 -6.17 16.04 -3.40
CA ASP A 187 -6.74 17.01 -4.34
C ASP A 187 -6.63 16.60 -5.84
N LEU A 188 -6.33 15.33 -6.14
CA LEU A 188 -6.14 14.82 -7.52
C LEU A 188 -7.16 13.72 -7.90
#